data_AF-A0A845RMX1-F1
#
_entry.id   AF-A0A845RMX1-F1
#
_cell.length_a   1.000
_cell.length_b   1.000
_cell.length_c   1.000
_cell.angle_alpha   90.00
_cell.angle_beta   90.00
_cell.angle_gamma   90.00
#
_symmetry.space_group_name_H-M   'P 1'
#
loop_
_entity.id
_entity.type
_entity.pdbx_description
1 polymer ?
#
loop_
_entity_poly.entity_id
_entity_poly.type
_entity_poly.pdbx_seq_one_letter_code
_entity_poly.pdbx_strand_id
1 'polypeptide(L)'
;MGTFLIFLAGILFLAGGLFLKTRAKHELKWRTILNWTLYVVWYAITWIGISFIYINASVGHVKATSTAIFLFGGISVVLAVVLARLLGYIGIKKKSNQTMQA
;
A
#
# COMPACT_ATOMS: atom_id res chain seq x y z
N MET A 1 13.40 9.19 18.40
CA MET A 1 12.68 8.08 17.74
C MET A 1 11.50 8.58 16.91
N GLY A 2 10.50 9.27 17.48
CA GLY A 2 9.32 9.73 16.73
C GLY A 2 9.60 10.62 15.51
N THR A 3 10.50 11.61 15.62
CA THR A 3 10.90 12.49 14.50
C THR A 3 11.53 11.72 13.33
N PHE A 4 12.36 10.72 13.62
CA PHE A 4 12.95 9.84 12.61
C PHE A 4 11.88 8.99 11.90
N LEU A 5 10.89 8.46 12.64
CA LEU A 5 9.80 7.69 12.05
C LEU A 5 8.91 8.54 11.13
N ILE A 6 8.65 9.80 11.50
CA ILE A 6 7.91 10.75 10.67
C ILE A 6 8.69 11.07 9.38
N PHE A 7 10.00 11.30 9.50
CA PHE A 7 10.86 11.53 8.34
C PHE A 7 10.89 10.31 7.40
N LEU A 8 11.07 9.11 7.97
CA LEU A 8 11.06 7.86 7.22
C LEU A 8 9.71 7.62 6.52
N ALA A 9 8.61 7.94 7.19
CA ALA A 9 7.29 7.93 6.58
C ALA A 9 7.28 8.84 5.35
N GLY A 10 7.59 10.14 5.50
CA GLY A 10 7.61 11.10 4.40
C GLY A 10 8.39 10.59 3.17
N ILE A 11 9.60 10.04 3.38
CA ILE A 11 10.40 9.49 2.29
C ILE A 11 9.73 8.29 1.62
N LEU A 12 9.21 7.34 2.40
CA LEU A 12 8.52 6.16 1.85
C LEU A 12 7.24 6.53 1.08
N PHE A 13 6.55 7.59 1.50
CA PHE A 13 5.41 8.14 0.77
C PHE A 13 5.84 8.68 -0.60
N LEU A 14 6.89 9.50 -0.63
CA LEU A 14 7.39 10.07 -1.87
C LEU A 14 7.91 8.98 -2.83
N ALA A 15 8.66 8.01 -2.31
CA ALA A 15 9.17 6.90 -3.10
C ALA A 15 8.03 6.07 -3.73
N GLY A 16 7.01 5.72 -2.94
CA GLY A 16 5.85 4.98 -3.45
C GLY A 16 5.01 5.79 -4.44
N GLY A 17 4.83 7.09 -4.19
CA GLY A 17 4.13 7.99 -5.11
C GLY A 17 4.83 8.16 -6.45
N LEU A 18 6.16 8.34 -6.46
CA LEU A 18 6.97 8.40 -7.69
C LEU A 18 6.89 7.08 -8.47
N PHE A 19 6.96 5.96 -7.77
CA PHE A 19 6.80 4.64 -8.37
C PHE A 19 5.42 4.47 -9.03
N LEU A 20 4.34 4.87 -8.34
CA LEU A 20 2.98 4.84 -8.89
C LEU A 20 2.84 5.75 -10.13
N LYS A 21 3.45 6.95 -10.08
CA LYS A 21 3.45 7.91 -11.19
C LYS A 21 4.02 7.31 -12.47
N THR A 22 5.15 6.59 -12.40
CA THR A 22 5.77 5.96 -13.59
C THR A 22 4.88 4.90 -14.26
N ARG A 23 3.87 4.39 -13.56
CA ARG A 23 2.95 3.35 -14.03
C ARG A 23 1.58 3.87 -14.45
N ALA A 24 1.30 5.15 -14.25
CA ALA A 24 0.06 5.79 -14.68
C ALA A 24 0.05 5.88 -16.21
N LYS A 25 -0.78 5.04 -16.86
CA LYS A 25 -1.06 5.19 -18.30
C LYS A 25 -2.10 6.29 -18.48
N HIS A 26 -1.73 7.35 -19.19
CA HIS A 26 -2.55 8.55 -19.41
C HIS A 26 -3.96 8.26 -19.97
N GLU A 27 -4.13 7.16 -20.70
CA GLU A 27 -5.41 6.76 -21.32
C GLU A 27 -6.43 6.19 -20.33
N LEU A 28 -6.00 5.72 -19.15
CA LEU A 28 -6.87 5.11 -18.14
C LEU A 28 -6.95 6.00 -16.90
N LYS A 29 -7.51 7.20 -17.07
CA LYS A 29 -7.67 8.23 -16.02
C LYS A 29 -8.32 7.68 -14.75
N TRP A 30 -9.45 6.98 -14.87
CA TRP A 30 -10.16 6.40 -13.72
C TRP A 30 -9.33 5.37 -12.94
N ARG A 31 -8.59 4.50 -13.65
CA ARG A 31 -7.76 3.48 -13.03
C ARG A 31 -6.56 4.10 -12.31
N THR A 32 -6.02 5.18 -12.86
CA THR A 32 -4.96 5.97 -12.24
C THR A 32 -5.45 6.64 -10.96
N ILE A 33 -6.63 7.27 -10.98
CA ILE A 33 -7.25 7.88 -9.79
C ILE A 33 -7.48 6.82 -8.71
N LEU A 34 -8.05 5.67 -9.09
CA LEU A 34 -8.36 4.60 -8.14
C LEU A 34 -7.09 4.04 -7.49
N ASN A 35 -6.01 3.83 -8.25
CA ASN A 35 -4.72 3.40 -7.71
C ASN A 35 -4.11 4.43 -6.76
N TRP A 36 -4.17 5.72 -7.08
CA TRP A 36 -3.68 6.80 -6.21
C TRP A 36 -4.47 6.90 -4.92
N THR A 37 -5.80 6.89 -5.00
CA THR A 37 -6.67 6.90 -3.82
C THR A 37 -6.39 5.68 -2.95
N LEU A 38 -6.31 4.48 -3.53
CA LEU A 38 -6.01 3.26 -2.80
C LEU A 38 -4.63 3.30 -2.14
N TYR A 39 -3.62 3.85 -2.84
CA TYR A 39 -2.30 4.06 -2.29
C TYR A 39 -2.31 5.00 -1.08
N VAL A 40 -2.97 6.16 -1.17
CA VAL A 40 -3.06 7.12 -0.06
C VAL A 40 -3.80 6.52 1.13
N VAL A 41 -4.93 5.84 0.90
CA VAL A 41 -5.72 5.18 1.95
C VAL A 41 -4.91 4.07 2.63
N TRP A 42 -4.29 3.19 1.85
CA TRP A 42 -3.42 2.13 2.36
C TRP A 42 -2.27 2.70 3.20
N TYR A 43 -1.62 3.73 2.69
CA TYR A 43 -0.49 4.37 3.35
C TYR A 43 -0.92 5.00 4.68
N ALA A 44 -2.03 5.76 4.69
CA ALA A 44 -2.58 6.35 5.91
C ALA A 44 -2.91 5.29 6.97
N ILE A 45 -3.63 4.23 6.60
CA ILE A 45 -3.99 3.13 7.52
C ILE A 45 -2.74 2.46 8.09
N THR A 46 -1.73 2.23 7.27
CA THR A 46 -0.47 1.59 7.68
C THR A 46 0.27 2.41 8.73
N TRP A 47 0.40 3.72 8.50
CA TRP A 47 1.12 4.59 9.44
C TRP A 47 0.31 4.92 10.70
N ILE A 48 -1.03 4.97 10.62
CA ILE A 48 -1.89 5.01 11.80
C ILE A 48 -1.67 3.75 12.64
N GLY A 49 -1.66 2.58 12.01
CA GLY A 49 -1.40 1.30 12.67
C GLY A 49 -0.02 1.26 13.34
N ILE A 50 1.04 1.62 12.62
CA ILE A 50 2.41 1.67 13.16
C ILE A 50 2.50 2.64 14.34
N SER A 51 1.87 3.81 14.24
CA SER A 51 1.85 4.81 15.32
C SER A 51 1.12 4.29 16.55
N PHE A 52 -0.05 3.67 16.35
CA PHE A 52 -0.83 3.08 17.45
C PHE A 52 -0.04 1.98 18.15
N ILE A 53 0.61 1.10 17.39
CA ILE A 53 1.49 0.03 17.91
C ILE A 53 2.65 0.64 18.69
N TYR A 54 3.35 1.63 18.12
CA TYR A 54 4.50 2.26 18.75
C TYR A 54 4.13 2.90 20.10
N ILE A 55 3.06 3.69 20.14
CA ILE A 55 2.59 4.36 21.36
C ILE A 55 2.21 3.32 22.41
N ASN A 56 1.37 2.35 22.06
CA ASN A 56 0.89 1.36 23.02
C ASN A 56 1.98 0.41 23.51
N ALA A 57 2.92 0.03 22.65
CA ALA A 57 4.08 -0.77 23.03
C ALA A 57 4.99 0.02 23.99
N SER A 58 5.18 1.31 23.76
CA SER A 58 6.04 2.16 24.60
C SER A 58 5.53 2.32 26.04
N VAL A 59 4.22 2.21 26.25
CA VAL A 59 3.58 2.28 27.58
C VAL A 59 3.24 0.89 28.15
N GLY A 60 3.64 -0.20 27.50
CA GLY A 60 3.41 -1.56 27.98
C GLY A 60 1.98 -2.10 27.80
N HIS A 61 1.15 -1.50 26.95
CA HIS A 61 -0.19 -1.99 26.64
C HIS A 61 -0.15 -3.15 25.65
N VAL A 62 0.25 -4.33 26.14
CA VAL A 62 0.54 -5.53 25.33
C VAL A 62 -0.68 -6.02 24.54
N LYS A 63 -1.89 -6.01 25.15
CA LYS A 63 -3.14 -6.42 24.48
C LYS A 63 -3.55 -5.46 23.36
N ALA A 64 -3.50 -4.15 23.60
CA ALA A 64 -3.82 -3.16 22.58
C ALA A 64 -2.83 -3.24 21.40
N THR A 65 -1.56 -3.45 21.71
CA THR A 65 -0.49 -3.64 20.73
C THR A 65 -0.74 -4.87 19.85
N SER A 66 -1.03 -6.03 20.43
CA SER A 66 -1.27 -7.25 19.65
C SER A 66 -2.53 -7.18 18.79
N THR A 67 -3.63 -6.61 19.32
CA THR A 67 -4.85 -6.36 18.54
C THR A 67 -4.59 -5.41 17.37
N ALA A 68 -3.83 -4.34 17.59
CA ALA A 68 -3.49 -3.39 16.54
C ALA A 68 -2.60 -4.00 15.45
N ILE A 69 -1.61 -4.82 15.82
CA ILE A 69 -0.79 -5.57 14.86
C ILE A 69 -1.68 -6.44 13.96
N PHE A 70 -2.60 -7.20 14.56
CA PHE A 70 -3.48 -8.07 13.80
C PHE A 70 -4.43 -7.28 12.87
N LEU A 71 -5.09 -6.24 13.41
CA LEU A 71 -6.08 -5.46 12.68
C LEU A 71 -5.44 -4.59 11.58
N PHE A 72 -4.54 -3.69 11.96
CA PHE A 72 -3.93 -2.75 11.01
C PHE A 72 -2.94 -3.46 10.09
N GLY A 73 -2.18 -4.43 10.60
CA GLY A 73 -1.29 -5.25 9.78
C GLY A 73 -2.08 -6.08 8.78
N GLY A 74 -3.16 -6.75 9.22
CA GLY A 74 -4.03 -7.53 8.33
C GLY A 74 -4.66 -6.68 7.23
N ILE A 75 -5.28 -5.55 7.58
CA ILE A 75 -5.87 -4.63 6.60
C ILE A 75 -4.81 -4.08 5.64
N SER A 76 -3.64 -3.67 6.16
CA SER A 76 -2.54 -3.15 5.34
C SER A 76 -2.06 -4.18 4.32
N VAL A 77 -1.90 -5.45 4.72
CA VAL A 77 -1.50 -6.54 3.81
C VAL A 77 -2.54 -6.77 2.72
N VAL A 78 -3.82 -6.85 3.09
CA VAL A 78 -4.91 -7.04 2.11
C VAL A 78 -4.92 -5.91 1.08
N LEU A 79 -4.87 -4.66 1.55
CA LEU A 79 -4.83 -3.49 0.68
C LEU A 79 -3.58 -3.45 -0.21
N ALA A 80 -2.42 -3.85 0.31
CA ALA A 80 -1.19 -3.95 -0.46
C ALA A 80 -1.32 -4.99 -1.60
N VAL A 81 -1.93 -6.15 -1.33
CA VAL A 81 -2.18 -7.18 -2.35
C VAL A 81 -3.16 -6.70 -3.41
N VAL A 82 -4.24 -6.01 -3.01
CA VAL A 82 -5.21 -5.42 -3.95
C VAL A 82 -4.53 -4.39 -4.84
N LEU A 83 -3.75 -3.47 -4.25
CA LEU A 83 -3.02 -2.46 -5.00
C LEU A 83 -2.00 -3.11 -5.96
N ALA A 84 -1.28 -4.13 -5.50
CA ALA A 84 -0.32 -4.88 -6.32
C ALA A 84 -1.00 -5.59 -7.51
N ARG A 85 -2.19 -6.17 -7.31
CA ARG A 85 -3.01 -6.73 -8.41
C ARG A 85 -3.44 -5.66 -9.40
N LEU A 86 -3.96 -4.52 -8.92
CA LEU A 86 -4.44 -3.44 -9.80
C LEU A 86 -3.31 -2.82 -10.64
N LEU A 87 -2.11 -2.72 -10.06
CA LEU A 87 -0.90 -2.28 -10.76
C LEU A 87 -0.32 -3.35 -11.70
N GLY A 88 -0.79 -4.61 -11.62
CA GLY A 88 -0.39 -5.70 -12.49
C GLY A 88 0.86 -6.46 -12.04
N TYR A 89 1.30 -6.30 -10.78
CA TYR A 89 2.39 -7.13 -10.21
C TYR A 89 1.95 -8.57 -9.98
N ILE A 90 0.66 -8.75 -9.67
CA ILE A 90 0.07 -10.05 -9.35
C ILE A 90 -1.10 -10.25 -10.32
N GLY A 91 -0.90 -11.07 -11.36
CA GLY A 91 -1.92 -11.35 -12.36
C GLY A 91 -1.48 -12.44 -13.34
N ILE A 92 -2.41 -13.32 -13.69
CA ILE A 92 -2.21 -14.37 -14.69
C ILE A 92 -1.94 -13.67 -16.03
N LYS A 93 -0.74 -13.86 -16.60
CA LYS A 93 -0.46 -13.44 -17.97
C LYS A 93 -1.50 -14.11 -18.86
N LYS A 94 -2.44 -13.34 -19.41
CA LYS A 94 -3.37 -13.85 -20.42
C LYS A 94 -2.48 -14.26 -21.60
N LYS A 95 -2.36 -15.58 -21.84
CA LYS A 95 -1.72 -16.11 -23.06
C LYS A 95 -2.40 -15.39 -24.22
N SER A 96 -1.65 -14.53 -24.91
CA SER A 96 -2.07 -13.98 -26.18
C SER A 96 -2.17 -15.18 -27.11
N ASN A 97 -3.39 -15.63 -27.40
CA ASN A 97 -3.62 -16.43 -28.59
C ASN A 97 -3.35 -15.48 -29.76
N GLN A 98 -2.08 -15.39 -30.16
CA GLN A 98 -1.75 -14.89 -31.48
C GLN A 98 -2.39 -15.85 -32.47
N THR A 99 -3.45 -15.34 -33.08
CA THR A 99 -4.11 -15.89 -34.24
C THR A 99 -3.03 -16.21 -35.28
N MET A 100 -2.72 -17.50 -35.47
CA MET A 100 -2.16 -17.97 -36.73
C MET A 100 -3.28 -17.89 -37.75
N GLN A 101 -3.41 -16.72 -38.39
CA GLN A 101 -3.94 -16.62 -39.75
C GLN A 101 -2.74 -16.32 -40.62
N ALA A 102 -2.28 -17.36 -41.31
CA ALA A 102 -1.44 -17.31 -42.49
C ALA A 102 -2.16 -18.13 -43.56
#